data_AF-A0AAP2G4B4-F1
#
_entry.id   AF-A0AAP2G4B4-F1
#
_cell.length_a   1.000
_cell.length_b   1.000
_cell.length_c   1.000
_cell.angle_alpha   90.00
_cell.angle_beta   90.00
_cell.angle_gamma   90.00
#
_symmetry.space_group_name_H-M   'P 1'
#
loop_
_entity.id
_entity.type
_entity.pdbx_description
1 polymer ?
#
loop_
_entity_poly.entity_id
_entity_poly.type
_entity_poly.pdbx_seq_one_letter_code
_entity_poly.pdbx_strand_id
1 'polypeptide(L)'
;MRGLKGPAHAPILLASLVIFTPRETHLMVPVARMGDKHACPLCKVVTPIVGGSAVHTCDGKPVARVGDKTGCGATIIKGSSQSTADGKPVAYMGAQTSHGGTIITGSPQSKVMP
;
A
#
# COMPACT_ATOMS: atom_id res chain seq x y z
N MET A 1 18.83 10.76 -36.57
CA MET A 1 17.88 9.64 -36.36
C MET A 1 16.90 10.07 -35.28
N ARG A 2 15.64 10.27 -35.68
CA ARG A 2 14.44 10.56 -34.87
C ARG A 2 14.54 11.77 -33.92
N GLY A 3 14.44 12.96 -34.50
CA GLY A 3 13.81 14.10 -33.82
C GLY A 3 12.36 13.77 -33.51
N LEU A 4 11.99 13.88 -32.24
CA LEU A 4 10.62 13.67 -31.79
C LEU A 4 9.81 14.93 -32.09
N LYS A 5 8.93 14.79 -33.09
CA LYS A 5 7.80 15.68 -33.36
C LYS A 5 6.99 15.88 -32.06
N GLY A 6 6.84 17.13 -31.62
CA GLY A 6 5.63 17.54 -30.88
C GLY A 6 4.42 17.50 -31.81
N PRO A 7 3.18 17.57 -31.29
CA PRO A 7 2.62 18.91 -31.13
C PRO A 7 1.53 19.09 -30.04
N ALA A 8 1.18 20.37 -29.88
CA ALA A 8 -0.17 20.89 -29.64
C ALA A 8 -0.71 20.97 -28.19
N HIS A 9 -0.56 22.19 -27.65
CA HIS A 9 -1.64 23.09 -27.21
C HIS A 9 -2.91 22.52 -26.55
N ALA A 10 -3.14 23.04 -25.34
CA ALA A 10 -4.31 22.96 -24.47
C ALA A 10 -5.68 23.22 -25.13
N PRO A 11 -6.77 22.90 -24.42
CA PRO A 11 -7.50 24.02 -23.83
C PRO A 11 -7.93 23.84 -22.38
N ILE A 12 -7.94 24.99 -21.72
CA ILE A 12 -8.58 25.33 -20.47
C ILE A 12 -10.09 25.06 -20.61
N LEU A 13 -10.67 24.20 -19.77
CA LEU A 13 -12.09 24.25 -19.45
C LEU A 13 -12.26 24.33 -17.93
N LEU A 14 -12.65 25.52 -17.51
CA LEU A 14 -13.16 25.86 -16.20
C LEU A 14 -14.29 24.90 -15.79
N ALA A 15 -14.11 24.18 -14.70
CA ALA A 15 -15.17 23.91 -13.72
C ALA A 15 -14.54 23.33 -12.45
N SER A 16 -14.57 24.13 -11.39
CA SER A 16 -14.71 23.73 -9.99
C SER A 16 -14.11 22.39 -9.57
N LEU A 17 -12.96 22.46 -8.91
CA LEU A 17 -12.58 21.75 -7.67
C LEU A 17 -11.07 21.53 -7.71
N VAL A 18 -10.34 22.27 -6.85
CA VAL A 18 -8.96 22.02 -6.42
C VAL A 18 -8.33 20.77 -7.03
N ILE A 19 -7.51 20.95 -8.06
CA ILE A 19 -6.52 19.94 -8.49
C ILE A 19 -5.35 19.91 -7.50
N PHE A 20 -5.69 19.89 -6.20
CA PHE A 20 -4.88 19.19 -5.20
C PHE A 20 -4.90 17.73 -5.64
N THR A 21 -4.10 17.36 -6.64
CA THR A 21 -3.48 16.04 -6.56
C THR A 21 -2.79 16.06 -5.21
N PRO A 22 -3.20 15.23 -4.23
CA PRO A 22 -2.62 15.36 -2.93
C PRO A 22 -1.12 15.17 -3.11
N ARG A 23 -0.36 16.13 -2.61
CA ARG A 23 1.04 15.96 -2.26
C ARG A 23 1.10 14.91 -1.15
N GLU A 24 0.74 13.68 -1.48
CA GLU A 24 0.62 12.54 -0.58
C GLU A 24 1.99 11.89 -0.38
N THR A 25 3.00 12.71 -0.11
CA THR A 25 4.41 12.28 -0.01
C THR A 25 5.07 12.68 1.31
N HIS A 26 4.31 13.14 2.31
CA HIS A 26 4.90 13.52 3.61
C HIS A 26 4.19 12.97 4.86
N LEU A 27 3.13 12.17 4.73
CA LEU A 27 2.50 11.50 5.87
C LEU A 27 2.93 10.04 5.89
N MET A 28 3.90 9.73 6.74
CA MET A 28 4.33 8.35 6.98
C MET A 28 3.12 7.51 7.40
N VAL A 29 2.92 6.36 6.76
CA VAL A 29 1.80 5.44 7.02
C VAL A 29 2.25 4.30 7.91
N PRO A 30 1.41 3.81 8.82
CA PRO A 30 1.81 2.75 9.75
C PRO A 30 2.08 1.43 9.01
N VAL A 31 3.15 0.75 9.43
CA VAL A 31 3.58 -0.55 8.84
C VAL A 31 2.54 -1.61 9.13
N ALA A 32 2.17 -2.38 8.12
CA ALA A 32 1.33 -3.55 8.30
C ALA A 32 2.18 -4.75 8.73
N ARG A 33 1.66 -5.53 9.67
CA ARG A 33 2.33 -6.69 10.27
C ARG A 33 1.41 -7.90 10.24
N MET A 34 1.96 -9.08 10.50
CA MET A 34 1.18 -10.28 10.72
C MET A 34 0.18 -10.05 11.88
N GLY A 35 -1.08 -10.38 11.64
CA GLY A 35 -2.20 -10.14 12.55
C GLY A 35 -2.92 -8.80 12.35
N ASP A 36 -2.40 -7.87 11.54
CA ASP A 36 -3.14 -6.65 11.19
C ASP A 36 -4.36 -6.97 10.32
N LYS A 37 -5.40 -6.14 10.42
CA LYS A 37 -6.69 -6.40 9.79
C LYS A 37 -6.72 -5.90 8.36
N HIS A 38 -7.28 -6.73 7.49
CA HIS A 38 -7.57 -6.45 6.10
C HIS A 38 -9.09 -6.49 5.88
N ALA A 39 -9.64 -5.43 5.30
CA ALA A 39 -11.03 -5.36 4.89
C ALA A 39 -11.17 -5.83 3.44
N CYS A 40 -11.86 -6.95 3.24
CA CYS A 40 -12.03 -7.56 1.92
C CYS A 40 -13.42 -7.25 1.36
N PRO A 41 -13.57 -6.47 0.27
CA PRO A 41 -14.86 -6.20 -0.35
C PRO A 41 -15.44 -7.42 -1.06
N LEU A 42 -14.58 -8.33 -1.56
CA LEU A 42 -14.99 -9.56 -2.22
C LEU A 42 -15.63 -10.53 -1.23
N CYS A 43 -14.96 -10.80 -0.10
CA CYS A 43 -15.46 -11.71 0.92
C CYS A 43 -16.41 -11.05 1.92
N LYS A 44 -16.53 -9.70 1.90
CA LYS A 44 -17.31 -8.88 2.84
C LYS A 44 -16.98 -9.15 4.32
N VAL A 45 -15.73 -9.54 4.58
CA VAL A 45 -15.23 -9.85 5.93
C VAL A 45 -13.93 -9.12 6.20
N VAL A 46 -13.67 -8.87 7.47
CA VAL A 46 -12.37 -8.39 7.96
C VAL A 46 -11.57 -9.60 8.42
N THR A 47 -10.40 -9.80 7.83
CA THR A 47 -9.52 -10.93 8.17
C THR A 47 -8.13 -10.45 8.55
N PRO A 48 -7.41 -11.14 9.44
CA PRO A 48 -6.04 -10.79 9.77
C PRO A 48 -5.10 -11.11 8.62
N ILE A 49 -3.95 -10.44 8.54
CA ILE A 49 -2.84 -10.82 7.69
C ILE A 49 -2.19 -12.06 8.32
N VAL A 50 -2.03 -13.13 7.54
CA VAL A 50 -1.47 -14.41 8.01
C VAL A 50 -0.04 -14.62 7.52
N GLY A 51 0.40 -13.88 6.51
CA GLY A 51 1.78 -13.88 6.04
C GLY A 51 2.63 -12.78 6.69
N GLY A 52 3.93 -13.01 6.73
CA GLY A 52 4.90 -12.03 7.21
C GLY A 52 6.33 -12.49 6.97
N SER A 53 7.27 -11.60 7.27
CA SER A 53 8.70 -11.88 7.23
C SER A 53 9.13 -12.90 8.31
N ALA A 54 10.06 -13.79 7.95
CA ALA A 54 10.68 -14.70 8.91
C ALA A 54 11.84 -14.06 9.69
N VAL A 55 12.39 -12.94 9.21
CA VAL A 55 13.62 -12.32 9.75
C VAL A 55 13.35 -10.92 10.30
N HIS A 56 12.49 -10.17 9.61
CA HIS A 56 12.19 -8.78 9.93
C HIS A 56 10.91 -8.67 10.76
N THR A 57 11.07 -8.23 12.01
CA THR A 57 9.96 -7.97 12.91
C THR A 57 9.81 -6.48 13.19
N CYS A 58 8.57 -6.03 13.33
CA CYS A 58 8.18 -4.69 13.71
C CYS A 58 7.29 -4.77 14.95
N ASP A 59 7.69 -4.12 16.05
CA ASP A 59 7.02 -4.20 17.36
C ASP A 59 6.81 -5.64 17.85
N GLY A 60 7.80 -6.51 17.60
CA GLY A 60 7.75 -7.93 17.96
C GLY A 60 6.84 -8.79 17.08
N LYS A 61 6.26 -8.26 16.00
CA LYS A 61 5.47 -9.02 15.03
C LYS A 61 6.13 -9.06 13.66
N PRO A 62 6.03 -10.16 12.90
CA PRO A 62 6.51 -10.24 11.52
C PRO A 62 5.97 -9.11 10.64
N VAL A 63 6.85 -8.45 9.89
CA VAL A 63 6.45 -7.40 8.94
C VAL A 63 5.70 -8.04 7.77
N ALA A 64 4.52 -7.50 7.43
CA ALA A 64 3.79 -7.92 6.23
C ALA A 64 4.40 -7.24 5.00
N ARG A 65 4.48 -7.96 3.89
CA ARG A 65 5.15 -7.54 2.65
C ARG A 65 4.28 -7.85 1.46
N VAL A 66 4.62 -7.28 0.31
CA VAL A 66 3.99 -7.66 -0.96
C VAL A 66 4.21 -9.14 -1.27
N GLY A 67 3.13 -9.83 -1.58
CA GLY A 67 3.08 -11.28 -1.75
C GLY A 67 2.63 -12.06 -0.51
N ASP A 68 2.55 -11.43 0.66
CA ASP A 68 2.02 -12.10 1.87
C ASP A 68 0.50 -12.24 1.79
N LYS A 69 -0.02 -13.31 2.41
CA LYS A 69 -1.44 -13.68 2.37
C LYS A 69 -2.22 -13.10 3.54
N THR A 70 -3.50 -12.85 3.32
CA THR A 70 -4.49 -12.52 4.34
C THR A 70 -5.33 -13.75 4.69
N GLY A 71 -6.07 -13.69 5.79
CA GLY A 71 -6.87 -14.80 6.29
C GLY A 71 -8.00 -15.21 5.36
N CYS A 72 -8.49 -14.29 4.50
CA CYS A 72 -9.44 -14.62 3.44
C CYS A 72 -8.79 -15.21 2.17
N GLY A 73 -7.46 -15.37 2.16
CA GLY A 73 -6.70 -15.85 1.00
C GLY A 73 -6.27 -14.76 0.02
N ALA A 74 -6.61 -13.49 0.25
CA ALA A 74 -6.12 -12.39 -0.57
C ALA A 74 -4.60 -12.23 -0.42
N THR A 75 -3.95 -11.67 -1.44
CA THR A 75 -2.51 -11.42 -1.44
C THR A 75 -2.27 -9.92 -1.44
N ILE A 76 -1.32 -9.43 -0.65
CA ILE A 76 -0.95 -8.02 -0.64
C ILE A 76 -0.20 -7.69 -1.94
N ILE A 77 -0.69 -6.68 -2.68
CA ILE A 77 -0.15 -6.30 -3.99
C ILE A 77 0.52 -4.92 -3.99
N LYS A 78 0.27 -4.10 -2.97
CA LYS A 78 0.87 -2.77 -2.82
C LYS A 78 1.78 -2.75 -1.59
N GLY A 79 2.92 -2.11 -1.69
CA GLY A 79 3.87 -1.94 -0.60
C GLY A 79 4.66 -0.66 -0.78
N SER A 80 5.48 -0.36 0.21
CA SER A 80 6.29 0.86 0.29
C SER A 80 7.24 0.97 -0.89
N SER A 81 7.41 2.20 -1.38
CA SER A 81 8.38 2.53 -2.44
C SER A 81 9.83 2.63 -1.95
N GLN A 82 10.06 2.78 -0.64
CA GLN A 82 11.39 3.01 -0.06
C GLN A 82 11.80 1.95 0.97
N SER A 83 10.83 1.30 1.60
CA SER A 83 11.08 0.31 2.66
C SER A 83 10.86 -1.10 2.14
N THR A 84 11.88 -1.95 2.27
CA THR A 84 11.83 -3.36 1.91
C THR A 84 12.19 -4.24 3.10
N ALA A 85 11.59 -5.41 3.18
CA ALA A 85 11.91 -6.47 4.12
C ALA A 85 12.09 -7.77 3.32
N ASP A 86 13.22 -8.45 3.51
CA ASP A 86 13.62 -9.65 2.75
C ASP A 86 13.55 -9.47 1.21
N GLY A 87 13.92 -8.28 0.74
CA GLY A 87 13.90 -7.93 -0.68
C GLY A 87 12.49 -7.71 -1.26
N LYS A 88 11.44 -7.68 -0.42
CA LYS A 88 10.07 -7.37 -0.82
C LYS A 88 9.60 -6.05 -0.19
N PRO A 89 8.82 -5.23 -0.90
CA PRO A 89 8.34 -3.97 -0.35
C PRO A 89 7.40 -4.22 0.84
N VAL A 90 7.59 -3.42 1.89
CA VAL A 90 6.85 -3.53 3.16
C VAL A 90 5.42 -3.05 2.95
N ALA A 91 4.44 -3.83 3.40
CA ALA A 91 3.05 -3.45 3.38
C ALA A 91 2.75 -2.40 4.46
N TYR A 92 1.72 -1.59 4.22
CA TYR A 92 1.32 -0.51 5.11
C TYR A 92 -0.20 -0.40 5.19
N MET A 93 -0.71 0.33 6.19
CA MET A 93 -2.14 0.62 6.28
C MET A 93 -2.60 1.45 5.07
N GLY A 94 -3.59 0.94 4.33
CA GLY A 94 -4.02 1.47 3.05
C GLY A 94 -3.47 0.71 1.83
N ALA A 95 -2.54 -0.23 2.03
CA ALA A 95 -2.06 -1.07 0.95
C ALA A 95 -3.19 -1.94 0.37
N GLN A 96 -3.20 -2.05 -0.96
CA GLN A 96 -4.17 -2.85 -1.70
C GLN A 96 -3.81 -4.34 -1.68
N THR A 97 -4.86 -5.14 -1.81
CA THR A 97 -4.80 -6.61 -1.91
C THR A 97 -5.45 -7.09 -3.20
N SER A 98 -5.14 -8.33 -3.60
CA SER A 98 -5.64 -8.94 -4.84
C SER A 98 -7.16 -9.07 -4.92
N HIS A 99 -7.86 -9.09 -3.78
CA HIS A 99 -9.32 -9.10 -3.73
C HIS A 99 -9.93 -7.68 -3.80
N GLY A 100 -9.13 -6.66 -4.12
CA GLY A 100 -9.55 -5.26 -4.23
C GLY A 100 -9.76 -4.55 -2.89
N GLY A 101 -9.48 -5.21 -1.77
CA GLY A 101 -9.59 -4.59 -0.44
C GLY A 101 -8.30 -3.98 0.04
N THR A 102 -8.34 -3.41 1.25
CA THR A 102 -7.23 -2.65 1.83
C THR A 102 -6.89 -3.12 3.24
N ILE A 103 -5.66 -2.86 3.66
CA ILE A 103 -5.23 -3.05 5.04
C ILE A 103 -5.73 -1.85 5.87
N ILE A 104 -6.42 -2.12 6.98
CA ILE A 104 -7.10 -1.09 7.78
C ILE A 104 -6.47 -0.88 9.17
N THR A 105 -5.49 -1.69 9.55
CA THR A 105 -4.69 -1.46 10.77
C THR A 105 -3.21 -1.61 10.49
N GLY A 106 -2.37 -1.05 11.37
CA GLY A 106 -0.93 -1.17 11.29
C GLY A 106 -0.26 -0.94 12.63
N SER A 107 1.05 -0.76 12.62
CA SER A 107 1.85 -0.43 13.79
C SER A 107 1.52 0.95 14.36
N PRO A 108 1.38 1.09 15.70
CA PRO A 108 1.24 2.40 16.32
C PRO A 108 2.56 3.20 16.36
N GLN A 109 3.72 2.55 16.21
CA GLN A 109 5.03 3.17 16.39
C GLN A 109 5.81 3.28 15.08
N SER A 110 5.81 2.22 14.27
CA SER A 110 6.60 2.15 13.04
C SER A 110 5.79 2.60 11.84
N LYS A 111 6.35 3.54 11.08
CA LYS A 111 5.73 4.10 9.88
C LYS A 111 6.70 4.03 8.70
N VAL A 112 6.15 3.86 7.50
CA VAL A 112 6.88 3.79 6.23
C VAL A 112 6.31 4.80 5.24
N MET A 113 7.10 5.10 4.22
CA MET A 113 6.61 5.87 3.08
C MET A 113 5.77 4.95 2.18
N PRO A 114 4.55 5.33 1.77
CA PRO A 114 3.70 4.47 0.95
C PRO A 114 4.21 4.23 -0.49
#